data_AF-A0A8J2ZJ58-F1
#
_entry.id   AF-A0A8J2ZJ58-F1
#
_cell.length_a   1.000
_cell.length_b   1.000
_cell.length_c   1.000
_cell.angle_alpha   90.00
_cell.angle_beta   90.00
_cell.angle_gamma   90.00
#
_symmetry.space_group_name_H-M   'P 1'
#
loop_
_entity.id
_entity.type
_entity.pdbx_description
1 polymer ?
#
loop_
_entity_poly.entity_id
_entity_poly.type
_entity_poly.pdbx_seq_one_letter_code
_entity_poly.pdbx_strand_id
1 'polypeptide(L)'
;MQRFFGDIAFPIDPLFRGEKVAIGQLAQLAGCDAAALERVSVCHLGKGHFRLRDEFASRQSFQRLRVRVCPECVRAESPSAAESWRVPRRLQWKFSSIRSCPEHGCMLVNLPPERFSKDARGFSAQLRKHYGWGVDHPMINAGLSPFEQYLTDCILKGRGDRWTDRLELNVVSRACEVLGLRITKGPDASLTGHSEADWRSFGASGYDVLKSGPVALSGCLAAMAREEGVDGRFFGRLFGPWTTWLKSRRLGDEFEPLRDVVRRHVFDHFSVRRGVLVLGVPSEGKAALNAQKPFPLKSFAKRNAEGLVRRGLAKRQALMAVSFRWAS
;
A
#
# COMPACT_ATOMS: atom_id res chain seq x y z
N MET A 1 24.34 24.86 -1.59
CA MET A 1 24.56 23.59 -0.87
C MET A 1 25.63 22.73 -1.55
N GLN A 2 25.46 22.29 -2.81
CA GLN A 2 26.54 21.54 -3.52
C GLN A 2 27.85 22.34 -3.68
N ARG A 3 27.77 23.64 -3.95
CA ARG A 3 28.95 24.54 -4.01
C ARG A 3 29.70 24.57 -2.68
N PHE A 4 29.02 24.95 -1.58
CA PHE A 4 29.60 24.93 -0.23
C PHE A 4 30.30 23.62 0.13
N PHE A 5 29.64 22.46 -0.06
CA PHE A 5 30.26 21.17 0.25
C PHE A 5 31.45 20.85 -0.66
N GLY A 6 31.44 21.29 -1.91
CA GLY A 6 32.60 21.21 -2.79
C GLY A 6 33.75 22.10 -2.31
N ASP A 7 33.44 23.31 -1.85
CA ASP A 7 34.42 24.30 -1.37
C ASP A 7 35.14 23.81 -0.10
N ILE A 8 34.44 23.06 0.77
CA ILE A 8 35.03 22.42 1.97
C ILE A 8 35.46 20.97 1.75
N ALA A 9 35.50 20.49 0.51
CA ALA A 9 35.84 19.11 0.12
C ALA A 9 35.07 18.03 0.89
N PHE A 10 33.82 18.31 1.29
CA PHE A 10 32.99 17.42 2.06
C PHE A 10 32.31 16.36 1.17
N PRO A 11 32.31 15.07 1.54
CA PRO A 11 31.81 14.00 0.71
C PRO A 11 30.26 13.97 0.69
N ILE A 12 29.66 14.68 -0.27
CA ILE A 12 28.22 14.87 -0.35
C ILE A 12 27.43 13.59 -0.67
N ASP A 13 28.02 12.67 -1.44
CA ASP A 13 27.35 11.43 -1.86
C ASP A 13 27.17 10.43 -0.70
N PRO A 14 28.21 10.16 0.14
CA PRO A 14 28.05 9.46 1.40
C PRO A 14 26.96 10.04 2.31
N LEU A 15 26.90 11.37 2.43
CA LEU A 15 25.85 12.04 3.20
C LEU A 15 24.45 11.79 2.60
N PHE A 16 24.29 11.89 1.28
CA PHE A 16 23.01 11.59 0.62
C PHE A 16 22.61 10.11 0.69
N ARG A 17 23.56 9.21 0.96
CA ARG A 17 23.30 7.79 1.24
C ARG A 17 23.02 7.52 2.73
N GLY A 18 23.16 8.51 3.60
CA GLY A 18 22.97 8.37 5.03
C GLY A 18 24.07 7.54 5.69
N GLU A 19 25.30 7.62 5.20
CA GLU A 19 26.42 6.91 5.81
C GLU A 19 26.79 7.54 7.17
N LYS A 20 26.89 6.72 8.22
CA LYS A 20 27.09 7.19 9.60
C LYS A 20 28.31 8.09 9.75
N VAL A 21 29.42 7.75 9.10
CA VAL A 21 30.67 8.54 9.15
C VAL A 21 30.44 9.95 8.60
N ALA A 22 29.80 10.07 7.43
CA ALA A 22 29.51 11.37 6.83
C ALA A 22 28.52 12.18 7.66
N ILE A 23 27.51 11.54 8.26
CA ILE A 23 26.59 12.21 9.19
C ILE A 23 27.33 12.72 10.43
N GLY A 24 28.22 11.92 11.02
CA GLY A 24 29.02 12.31 12.17
C GLY A 24 29.95 13.50 11.88
N GLN A 25 30.59 13.50 10.70
CA GLN A 25 31.39 14.64 10.24
C GLN A 25 30.54 15.90 10.07
N LEU A 26 29.35 15.78 9.49
CA LEU A 26 28.43 16.92 9.36
C LEU A 26 28.00 17.44 10.73
N ALA A 27 27.71 16.55 11.68
CA ALA A 27 27.30 16.92 13.04
C ALA A 27 28.42 17.67 13.77
N GLN A 28 29.67 17.22 13.64
CA GLN A 28 30.83 17.90 14.18
C GLN A 28 31.01 19.30 13.57
N LEU A 29 30.91 19.43 12.24
CA LEU A 29 31.01 20.72 11.55
C LEU A 29 29.89 21.69 11.94
N ALA A 30 28.68 21.17 12.18
CA ALA A 30 27.52 21.96 12.56
C ALA A 30 27.41 22.20 14.09
N GLY A 31 28.27 21.57 14.90
CA GLY A 31 28.19 21.62 16.36
C GLY A 31 26.90 21.04 16.94
N CYS A 32 26.31 20.02 16.28
CA CYS A 32 25.06 19.40 16.71
C CYS A 32 25.24 17.94 17.15
N ASP A 33 24.23 17.38 17.84
CA ASP A 33 24.24 15.99 18.26
C ASP A 33 24.18 15.04 17.05
N ALA A 34 25.21 14.21 16.91
CA ALA A 34 25.31 13.22 15.85
C ALA A 34 24.19 12.19 15.90
N ALA A 35 23.75 11.78 17.10
CA ALA A 35 22.68 10.80 17.24
C ALA A 35 21.33 11.37 16.78
N ALA A 36 21.02 12.62 17.16
CA ALA A 36 19.84 13.33 16.66
C ALA A 36 19.86 13.48 15.12
N LEU A 37 21.01 13.83 14.53
CA LEU A 37 21.14 13.97 13.07
C LEU A 37 21.04 12.63 12.34
N GLU A 38 21.64 11.57 12.90
CA GLU A 38 21.51 10.20 12.38
C GLU A 38 20.05 9.75 12.39
N ARG A 39 19.34 10.00 13.49
CA ARG A 39 17.93 9.63 13.64
C ARG A 39 17.06 10.23 12.53
N VAL A 40 17.30 11.46 12.10
CA VAL A 40 16.48 12.11 11.05
C VAL A 40 17.01 11.89 9.63
N SER A 41 18.16 11.23 9.49
CA SER A 41 18.79 10.94 8.21
C SER A 41 18.13 9.74 7.53
N VAL A 42 18.05 9.79 6.20
CA VAL A 42 17.57 8.64 5.40
C VAL A 42 18.77 7.82 4.96
N CYS A 43 18.80 6.55 5.36
CA CYS A 43 19.89 5.64 5.02
C CYS A 43 19.51 4.77 3.82
N HIS A 44 20.39 4.66 2.83
CA HIS A 44 20.21 3.76 1.70
C HIS A 44 20.72 2.36 2.04
N LEU A 45 19.84 1.36 1.96
CA LEU A 45 20.13 -0.04 2.31
C LEU A 45 20.57 -0.89 1.11
N GLY A 46 20.66 -0.29 -0.08
CA GLY A 46 20.94 -1.03 -1.32
C GLY A 46 19.66 -1.54 -2.01
N LYS A 47 19.78 -1.91 -3.29
CA LYS A 47 18.68 -2.45 -4.12
C LYS A 47 17.40 -1.58 -4.15
N GLY A 48 17.50 -0.28 -3.86
CA GLY A 48 16.35 0.62 -3.82
C GLY A 48 15.57 0.62 -2.50
N HIS A 49 16.15 0.07 -1.44
CA HIS A 49 15.60 0.12 -0.10
C HIS A 49 16.22 1.25 0.71
N PHE A 50 15.41 1.79 1.61
CA PHE A 50 15.74 2.93 2.44
C PHE A 50 15.29 2.64 3.87
N ARG A 51 16.01 3.24 4.82
CA ARG A 51 15.61 3.35 6.21
C ARG A 51 15.29 4.79 6.54
N LEU A 52 14.10 5.02 7.08
CA LEU A 52 13.64 6.31 7.57
C LEU A 52 13.41 6.14 9.07
N ARG A 53 14.34 6.62 9.91
CA ARG A 53 14.37 6.26 11.34
C ARG A 53 14.39 4.74 11.52
N ASP A 54 13.37 4.19 12.15
CA ASP A 54 13.25 2.75 12.39
C ASP A 54 12.44 2.04 11.29
N GLU A 55 11.95 2.79 10.30
CA GLU A 55 11.04 2.30 9.27
C GLU A 55 11.73 1.92 7.96
N PHE A 56 11.37 0.77 7.43
CA PHE A 56 11.77 0.33 6.10
C PHE A 56 10.88 0.96 5.03
N ALA A 57 11.50 1.41 3.94
CA ALA A 57 10.79 1.86 2.76
C ALA A 57 11.44 1.36 1.46
N SER A 58 10.60 1.00 0.50
CA SER A 58 10.99 0.65 -0.86
C SER A 58 10.98 1.89 -1.77
N ARG A 59 11.50 1.77 -2.99
CA ARG A 59 11.39 2.83 -4.02
C ARG A 59 9.96 3.26 -4.33
N GLN A 60 8.97 2.42 -4.05
CA GLN A 60 7.55 2.69 -4.32
C GLN A 60 6.89 3.50 -3.19
N SER A 61 7.32 3.24 -1.96
CA SER A 61 6.83 3.94 -0.76
C SER A 61 7.64 5.20 -0.45
N PHE A 62 8.90 5.30 -0.93
CA PHE A 62 9.76 6.45 -0.67
C PHE A 62 10.02 7.32 -1.90
N GLN A 63 9.56 8.56 -1.83
CA GLN A 63 9.76 9.61 -2.82
C GLN A 63 11.06 10.37 -2.59
N ARG A 64 12.17 9.80 -3.06
CA ARG A 64 13.50 10.42 -2.91
C ARG A 64 13.61 11.75 -3.67
N LEU A 65 13.29 11.73 -4.97
CA LEU A 65 13.54 12.83 -5.91
C LEU A 65 12.32 13.73 -6.13
N ARG A 66 11.11 13.23 -5.89
CA ARG A 66 9.90 14.04 -5.98
C ARG A 66 9.79 14.85 -4.69
N VAL A 67 9.95 16.17 -4.81
CA VAL A 67 9.83 17.08 -3.67
C VAL A 67 8.38 17.49 -3.52
N ARG A 68 7.86 17.27 -2.32
CA ARG A 68 6.54 17.67 -1.89
C ARG A 68 6.65 18.69 -0.78
N VAL A 69 5.77 19.68 -0.81
CA VAL A 69 5.67 20.71 0.23
C VAL A 69 4.22 20.95 0.61
N CYS A 70 4.02 21.44 1.82
CA CYS A 70 2.77 22.07 2.22
C CYS A 70 2.87 23.57 1.93
N PRO A 71 1.96 24.16 1.12
CA PRO A 71 1.97 25.60 0.84
C PRO A 71 1.92 26.44 2.12
N GLU A 72 1.10 26.06 3.10
CA GLU A 72 1.00 26.79 4.38
C GLU A 72 2.28 26.73 5.21
N CYS A 73 2.94 25.57 5.33
CA CYS A 73 4.24 25.49 6.01
C CYS A 73 5.27 26.38 5.32
N VAL A 74 5.27 26.45 3.99
CA VAL A 74 6.21 27.32 3.26
C VAL A 74 5.91 28.79 3.55
N ARG A 75 4.64 29.21 3.55
CA ARG A 75 4.25 30.60 3.89
C ARG A 75 4.60 30.98 5.32
N ALA A 76 4.40 30.07 6.27
CA ALA A 76 4.66 30.33 7.67
C ALA A 76 6.15 30.42 8.01
N GLU A 77 7.00 29.63 7.35
CA GLU A 77 8.42 29.47 7.74
C GLU A 77 9.41 30.20 6.82
N SER A 78 8.98 30.59 5.62
CA SER A 78 9.82 31.26 4.63
C SER A 78 9.19 32.60 4.25
N PRO A 79 9.75 33.74 4.70
CA PRO A 79 9.26 35.06 4.29
C PRO A 79 9.52 35.37 2.81
N SER A 80 10.59 34.80 2.24
CA SER A 80 11.05 35.08 0.88
C SER A 80 11.71 33.88 0.22
N ALA A 81 11.87 33.90 -1.11
CA ALA A 81 12.62 32.87 -1.84
C ALA A 81 14.10 32.75 -1.38
N ALA A 82 14.71 33.87 -0.97
CA ALA A 82 16.06 33.88 -0.44
C ALA A 82 16.15 33.08 0.88
N GLU A 83 15.07 33.07 1.66
CA GLU A 83 14.99 32.42 2.97
C GLU A 83 14.36 31.02 2.95
N SER A 84 14.08 30.45 1.77
CA SER A 84 13.50 29.10 1.65
C SER A 84 14.33 27.97 2.26
N TRP A 85 15.57 28.23 2.67
CA TRP A 85 16.38 27.29 3.43
C TRP A 85 15.89 27.07 4.86
N ARG A 86 15.06 27.99 5.40
CA ARG A 86 14.45 27.87 6.74
C ARG A 86 13.42 26.75 6.82
N VAL A 87 12.75 26.43 5.71
CA VAL A 87 11.76 25.35 5.66
C VAL A 87 12.51 24.01 5.67
N PRO A 88 12.32 23.15 6.68
CA PRO A 88 12.91 21.83 6.67
C PRO A 88 12.08 20.89 5.78
N ARG A 89 12.76 20.01 5.04
CA ARG A 89 12.07 18.91 4.35
C ARG A 89 11.66 17.86 5.37
N ARG A 90 10.39 17.89 5.77
CA ARG A 90 9.81 16.93 6.72
C ARG A 90 9.93 15.50 6.20
N LEU A 91 10.27 14.56 7.09
CA LEU A 91 10.58 13.17 6.72
C LEU A 91 9.34 12.43 6.18
N GLN A 92 8.20 12.61 6.84
CA GLN A 92 6.91 12.02 6.46
C GLN A 92 6.45 12.48 5.07
N TRP A 93 6.80 13.69 4.63
CA TRP A 93 6.51 14.17 3.26
C TRP A 93 7.28 13.41 2.18
N LYS A 94 8.21 12.53 2.53
CA LYS A 94 8.87 11.64 1.57
C LYS A 94 8.15 10.31 1.39
N PHE A 95 7.17 9.98 2.23
CA PHE A 95 6.47 8.71 2.16
C PHE A 95 5.23 8.81 1.26
N SER A 96 5.17 8.08 0.14
CA SER A 96 4.21 8.30 -0.95
C SER A 96 2.76 8.22 -0.52
N SER A 97 2.44 7.35 0.45
CA SER A 97 1.08 7.20 0.98
C SER A 97 0.62 8.33 1.90
N ILE A 98 1.53 9.21 2.34
CA ILE A 98 1.21 10.44 3.07
C ILE A 98 1.09 11.57 2.06
N ARG A 99 -0.12 12.10 1.91
CA ARG A 99 -0.51 13.07 0.86
C ARG A 99 -1.03 14.37 1.43
N SER A 100 -1.35 14.41 2.73
CA SER A 100 -1.75 15.59 3.46
C SER A 100 -0.68 16.03 4.46
N CYS A 101 -0.64 17.33 4.72
CA CYS A 101 0.20 17.88 5.78
C CYS A 101 -0.45 17.61 7.15
N PRO A 102 0.27 17.02 8.12
CA PRO A 102 -0.29 16.76 9.44
C PRO A 102 -0.53 18.04 10.26
N GLU A 103 0.17 19.12 9.96
CA GLU A 103 0.04 20.40 10.68
C GLU A 103 -1.14 21.23 10.13
N HIS A 104 -1.32 21.27 8.81
CA HIS A 104 -2.28 22.17 8.17
C HIS A 104 -3.48 21.45 7.52
N GLY A 105 -3.49 20.11 7.49
CA GLY A 105 -4.60 19.32 6.92
C GLY A 105 -4.82 19.49 5.41
N CYS A 106 -3.93 20.17 4.69
CA CYS A 106 -4.05 20.39 3.25
C CYS A 106 -3.27 19.34 2.44
N MET A 107 -3.63 19.15 1.17
CA MET A 107 -2.85 18.31 0.25
C MET A 107 -1.42 18.86 0.09
N LEU A 108 -0.46 17.95 0.08
CA LEU A 108 0.92 18.23 -0.30
C LEU A 108 1.00 18.42 -1.80
N VAL A 109 1.76 19.43 -2.22
CA VAL A 109 1.93 19.78 -3.64
C VAL A 109 3.31 19.35 -4.11
N ASN A 110 3.39 18.79 -5.32
CA ASN A 110 4.65 18.40 -5.93
C ASN A 110 5.31 19.63 -6.55
N LEU A 111 6.50 20.02 -6.10
CA LEU A 111 7.28 21.02 -6.83
C LEU A 111 7.58 20.52 -8.25
N PRO A 112 7.69 21.42 -9.24
CA PRO A 112 8.08 21.03 -10.60
C PRO A 112 9.37 20.19 -10.59
N PRO A 113 9.40 19.08 -11.36
CA PRO A 113 10.54 18.17 -11.35
C PRO A 113 11.79 18.82 -11.94
N GLU A 114 12.95 18.50 -11.38
CA GLU A 114 14.23 18.91 -11.96
C GLU A 114 14.59 18.05 -13.18
N ARG A 115 15.29 18.66 -14.15
CA ARG A 115 15.76 17.98 -15.36
C ARG A 115 16.78 16.87 -15.04
N PHE A 116 17.60 17.08 -14.02
CA PHE A 116 18.63 16.10 -13.62
C PHE A 116 18.44 15.65 -12.17
N SER A 117 18.67 14.36 -11.93
CA SER A 117 18.51 13.72 -10.61
C SER A 117 19.45 14.28 -9.53
N LYS A 118 20.59 14.86 -9.92
CA LYS A 118 21.54 15.53 -9.02
C LYS A 118 20.96 16.81 -8.41
N ASP A 119 20.14 17.52 -9.16
CA ASP A 119 19.54 18.79 -8.74
C ASP A 119 18.32 18.53 -7.85
N ALA A 120 17.57 17.45 -8.12
CA ALA A 120 16.44 16.98 -7.31
C ALA A 120 16.81 16.53 -5.88
N ARG A 121 18.10 16.43 -5.54
CA ARG A 121 18.53 16.07 -4.17
C ARG A 121 18.52 17.28 -3.22
N GLY A 122 18.64 18.49 -3.73
CA GLY A 122 18.73 19.72 -2.94
C GLY A 122 17.35 20.34 -2.68
N PHE A 123 16.72 19.99 -1.56
CA PHE A 123 15.37 20.48 -1.21
C PHE A 123 15.27 22.02 -1.22
N SER A 124 16.10 22.71 -0.44
CA SER A 124 16.01 24.17 -0.30
C SER A 124 16.33 24.89 -1.61
N ALA A 125 17.17 24.30 -2.48
CA ALA A 125 17.46 24.85 -3.79
C ALA A 125 16.25 24.75 -4.72
N GLN A 126 15.58 23.59 -4.74
CA GLN A 126 14.38 23.39 -5.54
C GLN A 126 13.21 24.24 -5.02
N LEU A 127 13.05 24.35 -3.70
CA LEU A 127 12.04 25.21 -3.10
C LEU A 127 12.30 26.69 -3.44
N ARG A 128 13.53 27.18 -3.33
CA ARG A 128 13.88 28.55 -3.74
C ARG A 128 13.53 28.81 -5.20
N LYS A 129 13.90 27.89 -6.10
CA LYS A 129 13.64 28.00 -7.54
C LYS A 129 12.14 28.06 -7.87
N HIS A 130 11.33 27.32 -7.12
CA HIS A 130 9.89 27.21 -7.32
C HIS A 130 9.09 27.89 -6.20
N TYR A 131 9.66 28.89 -5.54
CA TYR A 131 9.09 29.49 -4.34
C TYR A 131 7.73 30.14 -4.62
N GLY A 132 7.66 31.02 -5.62
CA GLY A 132 6.39 31.65 -6.03
C GLY A 132 5.34 30.61 -6.40
N TRP A 133 5.71 29.62 -7.21
CA TRP A 133 4.80 28.52 -7.56
C TRP A 133 4.27 27.77 -6.32
N GLY A 134 5.12 27.51 -5.32
CA GLY A 134 4.72 26.79 -4.10
C GLY A 134 3.85 27.62 -3.18
N VAL A 135 4.13 28.92 -3.04
CA VAL A 135 3.39 29.87 -2.19
C VAL A 135 2.07 30.30 -2.83
N ASP A 136 2.01 30.44 -4.14
CA ASP A 136 0.79 30.83 -4.85
C ASP A 136 -0.13 29.63 -5.09
N HIS A 137 0.36 28.40 -4.88
CA HIS A 137 -0.47 27.21 -5.03
C HIS A 137 -1.66 27.25 -4.06
N PRO A 138 -2.90 27.07 -4.55
CA PRO A 138 -4.07 27.09 -3.69
C PRO A 138 -3.99 25.98 -2.65
N MET A 139 -4.41 26.32 -1.43
CA MET A 139 -4.57 25.35 -0.36
C MET A 139 -5.81 24.51 -0.67
N ILE A 140 -5.60 23.19 -0.79
CA ILE A 140 -6.68 22.23 -0.96
C ILE A 140 -6.85 21.51 0.37
N ASN A 141 -7.92 21.83 1.10
CA ASN A 141 -8.22 21.18 2.37
C ASN A 141 -8.59 19.72 2.10
N ALA A 142 -7.93 18.80 2.82
CA ALA A 142 -8.21 17.38 2.76
C ALA A 142 -8.54 16.79 4.15
N GLY A 143 -8.19 17.50 5.22
CA GLY A 143 -7.99 16.94 6.55
C GLY A 143 -6.77 16.00 6.62
N LEU A 144 -6.43 15.53 7.81
CA LEU A 144 -5.50 14.41 7.98
C LEU A 144 -6.32 13.14 8.25
N SER A 145 -6.19 12.12 7.39
CA SER A 145 -6.92 10.88 7.59
C SER A 145 -6.31 10.04 8.73
N PRO A 146 -7.09 9.19 9.43
CA PRO A 146 -6.54 8.27 10.43
C PRO A 146 -5.43 7.36 9.89
N PHE A 147 -5.50 7.00 8.60
CA PHE A 147 -4.46 6.25 7.90
C PHE A 147 -3.15 7.04 7.80
N GLU A 148 -3.21 8.29 7.34
CA GLU A 148 -2.02 9.14 7.21
C GLU A 148 -1.44 9.51 8.58
N GLN A 149 -2.30 9.69 9.58
CA GLN A 149 -1.89 9.88 10.97
C GLN A 149 -1.12 8.66 11.48
N TYR A 150 -1.66 7.44 11.27
CA TYR A 150 -0.97 6.20 11.61
C TYR A 150 0.41 6.07 10.95
N LEU A 151 0.51 6.33 9.64
CA LEU A 151 1.80 6.29 8.94
C LEU A 151 2.78 7.36 9.48
N THR A 152 2.26 8.55 9.77
CA THR A 152 3.05 9.65 10.34
C THR A 152 3.58 9.26 11.72
N ASP A 153 2.75 8.63 12.55
CA ASP A 153 3.13 8.18 13.89
C ASP A 153 4.16 7.06 13.83
N CYS A 154 4.02 6.08 12.95
CA CYS A 154 5.05 5.04 12.76
C CYS A 154 6.42 5.66 12.44
N ILE A 155 6.46 6.63 11.53
CA ILE A 155 7.69 7.31 11.13
C ILE A 155 8.23 8.20 12.26
N LEU A 156 7.37 8.97 12.93
CA LEU A 156 7.81 10.05 13.82
C LEU A 156 7.90 9.67 15.31
N LYS A 157 7.07 8.73 15.73
CA LYS A 157 6.93 8.30 17.13
C LYS A 157 7.33 6.83 17.33
N GLY A 158 7.35 6.04 16.26
CA GLY A 158 7.62 4.61 16.29
C GLY A 158 6.33 3.80 16.15
N ARG A 159 6.49 2.48 15.98
CA ARG A 159 5.38 1.55 15.81
C ARG A 159 4.63 1.29 17.11
N GLY A 160 3.34 0.99 16.98
CA GLY A 160 2.52 0.47 18.06
C GLY A 160 2.64 -1.04 18.24
N ASP A 161 1.63 -1.66 18.84
CA ASP A 161 1.54 -3.09 19.13
C ASP A 161 0.50 -3.84 18.27
N ARG A 162 -0.15 -3.14 17.33
CA ARG A 162 -1.23 -3.70 16.50
C ARG A 162 -0.68 -4.70 15.50
N TRP A 163 -1.57 -5.47 14.89
CA TRP A 163 -1.17 -6.37 13.80
C TRP A 163 -0.52 -5.62 12.62
N THR A 164 -0.99 -4.41 12.31
CA THR A 164 -0.39 -3.57 11.27
C THR A 164 1.05 -3.17 11.61
N ASP A 165 1.39 -3.01 12.89
CA ASP A 165 2.74 -2.66 13.34
C ASP A 165 3.75 -3.83 13.18
N ARG A 166 3.25 -5.06 12.99
CA ARG A 166 4.08 -6.26 12.73
C ARG A 166 4.45 -6.42 11.26
N LEU A 167 3.85 -5.62 10.38
CA LEU A 167 4.16 -5.59 8.96
C LEU A 167 5.09 -4.40 8.68
N GLU A 168 5.95 -4.53 7.67
CA GLU A 168 6.76 -3.38 7.25
C GLU A 168 5.86 -2.23 6.75
N LEU A 169 6.26 -0.98 7.03
CA LEU A 169 5.41 0.17 6.76
C LEU A 169 5.04 0.32 5.27
N ASN A 170 5.98 0.00 4.37
CA ASN A 170 5.73 -0.05 2.93
C ASN A 170 4.67 -1.10 2.52
N VAL A 171 4.58 -2.20 3.27
CA VAL A 171 3.60 -3.27 3.06
C VAL A 171 2.24 -2.76 3.49
N VAL A 172 2.12 -2.28 4.73
CA VAL A 172 0.84 -1.78 5.28
C VAL A 172 0.30 -0.64 4.45
N SER A 173 1.15 0.33 4.08
CA SER A 173 0.69 1.52 3.38
C SER A 173 0.10 1.16 2.02
N ARG A 174 0.79 0.30 1.25
CA ARG A 174 0.31 -0.12 -0.06
C ARG A 174 -0.86 -1.08 0.04
N ALA A 175 -0.89 -1.91 1.08
CA ALA A 175 -2.03 -2.77 1.37
C ALA A 175 -3.30 -1.94 1.67
N CYS A 176 -3.22 -0.89 2.46
CA CYS A 176 -4.39 -0.04 2.70
C CYS A 176 -4.88 0.59 1.38
N GLU A 177 -3.97 1.14 0.57
CA GLU A 177 -4.33 1.75 -0.72
C GLU A 177 -4.96 0.78 -1.73
N VAL A 178 -4.37 -0.40 -1.95
CA VAL A 178 -4.90 -1.33 -2.96
C VAL A 178 -6.19 -2.00 -2.49
N LEU A 179 -6.39 -2.20 -1.18
CA LEU A 179 -7.62 -2.76 -0.65
C LEU A 179 -8.74 -1.73 -0.79
N GLY A 180 -8.49 -0.48 -0.40
CA GLY A 180 -9.47 0.59 -0.58
C GLY A 180 -9.82 0.80 -2.04
N LEU A 181 -8.85 0.72 -2.96
CA LEU A 181 -9.14 0.74 -4.39
C LEU A 181 -10.13 -0.38 -4.78
N ARG A 182 -9.89 -1.62 -4.31
CA ARG A 182 -10.80 -2.75 -4.56
C ARG A 182 -12.18 -2.52 -3.96
N ILE A 183 -12.25 -1.99 -2.74
CA ILE A 183 -13.52 -1.68 -2.05
C ILE A 183 -14.29 -0.61 -2.82
N THR A 184 -13.62 0.48 -3.23
CA THR A 184 -14.28 1.65 -3.82
C THR A 184 -14.59 1.50 -5.31
N LYS A 185 -13.70 0.88 -6.09
CA LYS A 185 -13.79 0.85 -7.56
C LYS A 185 -14.11 -0.53 -8.15
N GLY A 186 -14.14 -1.58 -7.32
CA GLY A 186 -14.51 -2.92 -7.77
C GLY A 186 -13.33 -3.78 -8.26
N PRO A 187 -13.62 -5.01 -8.72
CA PRO A 187 -12.61 -6.01 -9.10
C PRO A 187 -11.83 -5.66 -10.38
N ASP A 188 -12.43 -4.90 -11.29
CA ASP A 188 -11.82 -4.57 -12.58
C ASP A 188 -11.00 -3.26 -12.54
N ALA A 189 -10.82 -2.68 -11.35
CA ALA A 189 -10.11 -1.43 -11.17
C ALA A 189 -8.61 -1.53 -11.52
N SER A 190 -8.12 -0.58 -12.31
CA SER A 190 -6.69 -0.47 -12.65
C SER A 190 -5.85 -0.03 -11.44
N LEU A 191 -4.61 -0.52 -11.32
CA LEU A 191 -3.65 -0.09 -10.30
C LEU A 191 -3.01 1.28 -10.59
N THR A 192 -3.35 1.92 -11.71
CA THR A 192 -2.78 3.19 -12.19
C THR A 192 -3.87 4.12 -12.70
N GLY A 193 -3.54 5.41 -12.87
CA GLY A 193 -4.45 6.40 -13.47
C GLY A 193 -5.36 7.12 -12.46
N HIS A 194 -5.16 6.90 -11.16
CA HIS A 194 -5.89 7.59 -10.10
C HIS A 194 -5.12 8.81 -9.59
N SER A 195 -5.86 9.84 -9.17
CA SER A 195 -5.28 11.06 -8.60
C SER A 195 -4.68 10.81 -7.21
N GLU A 196 -3.84 11.73 -6.72
CA GLU A 196 -3.34 11.67 -5.34
C GLU A 196 -4.50 11.75 -4.32
N ALA A 197 -5.56 12.51 -4.63
CA ALA A 197 -6.75 12.58 -3.78
C ALA A 197 -7.50 11.24 -3.73
N ASP A 198 -7.62 10.54 -4.86
CA ASP A 198 -8.20 9.19 -4.91
C ASP A 198 -7.37 8.21 -4.07
N TRP A 199 -6.05 8.17 -4.26
CA TRP A 199 -5.18 7.28 -3.49
C TRP A 199 -5.21 7.56 -1.99
N ARG A 200 -5.37 8.81 -1.59
CA ARG A 200 -5.59 9.18 -0.18
C ARG A 200 -6.88 8.54 0.34
N SER A 201 -7.98 8.69 -0.40
CA SER A 201 -9.28 8.10 -0.05
C SER A 201 -9.23 6.58 0.02
N PHE A 202 -8.59 5.93 -0.96
CA PHE A 202 -8.37 4.48 -0.96
C PHE A 202 -7.55 4.04 0.25
N GLY A 203 -6.46 4.74 0.57
CA GLY A 203 -5.66 4.48 1.76
C GLY A 203 -6.49 4.49 3.04
N ALA A 204 -7.33 5.52 3.22
CA ALA A 204 -8.23 5.62 4.37
C ALA A 204 -9.23 4.45 4.43
N SER A 205 -9.92 4.16 3.32
CA SER A 205 -10.92 3.09 3.23
C SER A 205 -10.32 1.71 3.52
N GLY A 206 -9.15 1.38 2.97
CA GLY A 206 -8.51 0.11 3.27
C GLY A 206 -7.97 0.04 4.70
N TYR A 207 -7.46 1.14 5.25
CA TYR A 207 -6.97 1.19 6.62
C TYR A 207 -8.09 0.93 7.64
N ASP A 208 -9.31 1.40 7.38
CA ASP A 208 -10.47 1.12 8.23
C ASP A 208 -10.74 -0.38 8.43
N VAL A 209 -10.37 -1.20 7.45
CA VAL A 209 -10.41 -2.67 7.56
C VAL A 209 -9.14 -3.21 8.20
N LEU A 210 -7.96 -2.86 7.66
CA LEU A 210 -6.69 -3.48 8.09
C LEU A 210 -6.31 -3.18 9.54
N LYS A 211 -6.70 -2.02 10.08
CA LYS A 211 -6.41 -1.62 11.47
C LYS A 211 -6.95 -2.61 12.50
N SER A 212 -7.97 -3.39 12.14
CA SER A 212 -8.62 -4.41 12.98
C SER A 212 -8.04 -5.82 12.81
N GLY A 213 -6.96 -5.97 12.05
CA GLY A 213 -6.20 -7.21 11.97
C GLY A 213 -6.67 -8.19 10.88
N PRO A 214 -6.08 -9.40 10.87
CA PRO A 214 -6.24 -10.36 9.78
C PRO A 214 -7.65 -10.97 9.71
N VAL A 215 -8.36 -11.06 10.83
CA VAL A 215 -9.75 -11.54 10.88
C VAL A 215 -10.67 -10.56 10.15
N ALA A 216 -10.50 -9.25 10.36
CA ALA A 216 -11.27 -8.22 9.67
C ALA A 216 -10.98 -8.23 8.15
N LEU A 217 -9.71 -8.39 7.76
CA LEU A 217 -9.34 -8.58 6.36
C LEU A 217 -10.04 -9.81 5.74
N SER A 218 -10.00 -10.95 6.42
CA SER A 218 -10.68 -12.18 5.95
C SER A 218 -12.20 -11.98 5.82
N GLY A 219 -12.82 -11.32 6.81
CA GLY A 219 -14.25 -10.98 6.77
C GLY A 219 -14.62 -10.05 5.60
N CYS A 220 -13.77 -9.06 5.31
CA CYS A 220 -13.92 -8.17 4.17
C CYS A 220 -13.85 -8.93 2.83
N LEU A 221 -12.86 -9.81 2.67
CA LEU A 221 -12.73 -10.65 1.48
C LEU A 221 -13.92 -11.61 1.31
N ALA A 222 -14.44 -12.16 2.42
CA ALA A 222 -15.64 -13.00 2.40
C ALA A 222 -16.89 -12.21 2.00
N ALA A 223 -17.02 -10.95 2.43
CA ALA A 223 -18.12 -10.09 2.05
C ALA A 223 -18.11 -9.81 0.54
N MET A 224 -16.95 -9.45 -0.03
CA MET A 224 -16.78 -9.27 -1.48
C MET A 224 -17.19 -10.53 -2.25
N ALA A 225 -16.83 -11.73 -1.74
CA ALA A 225 -17.20 -13.00 -2.37
C ALA A 225 -18.71 -13.23 -2.42
N ARG A 226 -19.45 -12.79 -1.39
CA ARG A 226 -20.92 -12.94 -1.34
C ARG A 226 -21.62 -11.98 -2.30
N GLU A 227 -21.18 -10.73 -2.37
CA GLU A 227 -21.81 -9.68 -3.17
C GLU A 227 -21.74 -9.97 -4.68
N GLU A 228 -20.60 -10.45 -5.15
CA GLU A 228 -20.35 -10.66 -6.59
C GLU A 228 -21.08 -11.91 -7.13
N GLY A 229 -21.62 -12.78 -6.24
CA GLY A 229 -22.33 -14.01 -6.63
C GLY A 229 -21.49 -14.99 -7.46
N VAL A 230 -20.17 -14.80 -7.48
CA VAL A 230 -19.24 -15.51 -8.36
C VAL A 230 -19.07 -16.95 -7.87
N ASP A 231 -19.24 -17.87 -8.80
CA ASP A 231 -18.89 -19.29 -8.63
C ASP A 231 -17.44 -19.35 -8.10
N GLY A 232 -17.24 -19.93 -6.91
CA GLY A 232 -16.02 -19.85 -6.07
C GLY A 232 -14.73 -20.44 -6.68
N ARG A 233 -14.63 -20.49 -8.00
CA ARG A 233 -13.52 -20.99 -8.80
C ARG A 233 -12.49 -19.92 -9.19
N PHE A 234 -12.79 -18.62 -9.04
CA PHE A 234 -11.90 -17.55 -9.54
C PHE A 234 -11.68 -16.38 -8.56
N PHE A 235 -11.15 -16.67 -7.36
CA PHE A 235 -10.73 -15.65 -6.38
C PHE A 235 -9.80 -14.57 -6.99
N GLY A 236 -9.02 -14.94 -8.00
CA GLY A 236 -8.14 -14.03 -8.73
C GLY A 236 -8.88 -12.85 -9.35
N ARG A 237 -10.02 -13.10 -10.00
CA ARG A 237 -10.88 -12.06 -10.58
C ARG A 237 -11.63 -11.31 -9.49
N LEU A 238 -12.16 -12.05 -8.51
CA LEU A 238 -12.93 -11.50 -7.40
C LEU A 238 -12.17 -10.40 -6.64
N PHE A 239 -10.91 -10.65 -6.30
CA PHE A 239 -10.08 -9.70 -5.57
C PHE A 239 -9.31 -8.73 -6.48
N GLY A 240 -9.30 -8.98 -7.79
CA GLY A 240 -8.93 -8.02 -8.83
C GLY A 240 -7.56 -7.34 -8.65
N PRO A 241 -7.50 -6.02 -8.39
CA PRO A 241 -6.25 -5.30 -8.18
C PRO A 241 -5.45 -5.85 -7.00
N TRP A 242 -6.10 -6.42 -5.97
CA TRP A 242 -5.44 -6.97 -4.78
C TRP A 242 -4.59 -8.20 -5.12
N THR A 243 -5.18 -9.18 -5.80
CA THR A 243 -4.50 -10.38 -6.27
C THR A 243 -3.47 -10.06 -7.34
N THR A 244 -3.76 -9.11 -8.23
CA THR A 244 -2.81 -8.64 -9.25
C THR A 244 -1.57 -8.03 -8.61
N TRP A 245 -1.75 -7.18 -7.60
CA TRP A 245 -0.66 -6.56 -6.87
C TRP A 245 0.16 -7.58 -6.07
N LEU A 246 -0.48 -8.44 -5.25
CA LEU A 246 0.21 -9.40 -4.38
C LEU A 246 1.01 -10.48 -5.15
N LYS A 247 0.61 -10.78 -6.40
CA LYS A 247 1.33 -11.69 -7.31
C LYS A 247 2.55 -11.05 -7.98
N SER A 248 2.74 -9.74 -7.86
CA SER A 248 3.82 -9.03 -8.53
C SER A 248 5.18 -9.55 -8.05
N ARG A 249 6.03 -9.96 -9.00
CA ARG A 249 7.42 -10.40 -8.74
C ARG A 249 8.33 -9.30 -8.19
N ARG A 250 7.85 -8.04 -8.20
CA ARG A 250 8.59 -6.89 -7.67
C ARG A 250 8.44 -6.74 -6.15
N LEU A 251 7.54 -7.48 -5.54
CA LEU A 251 7.32 -7.49 -4.09
C LEU A 251 8.26 -8.51 -3.44
N GLY A 252 9.05 -8.07 -2.47
CA GLY A 252 9.96 -8.95 -1.73
C GLY A 252 9.28 -9.79 -0.66
N ASP A 253 10.10 -10.40 0.19
CA ASP A 253 9.68 -11.32 1.25
C ASP A 253 8.97 -10.59 2.39
N GLU A 254 9.14 -9.27 2.53
CA GLU A 254 8.45 -8.46 3.53
C GLU A 254 6.91 -8.50 3.36
N PHE A 255 6.43 -8.85 2.16
CA PHE A 255 5.00 -8.99 1.86
C PHE A 255 4.44 -10.37 2.25
N GLU A 256 5.28 -11.34 2.60
CA GLU A 256 4.86 -12.71 2.87
C GLU A 256 3.85 -12.83 4.01
N PRO A 257 4.01 -12.15 5.17
CA PRO A 257 3.01 -12.21 6.23
C PRO A 257 1.61 -11.75 5.78
N LEU A 258 1.53 -10.78 4.86
CA LEU A 258 0.26 -10.34 4.28
C LEU A 258 -0.26 -11.35 3.24
N ARG A 259 0.61 -11.87 2.37
CA ARG A 259 0.24 -12.93 1.40
C ARG A 259 -0.32 -14.15 2.10
N ASP A 260 0.26 -14.52 3.25
CA ASP A 260 -0.15 -15.67 4.02
C ASP A 260 -1.59 -15.54 4.58
N VAL A 261 -1.95 -14.36 5.09
CA VAL A 261 -3.34 -14.10 5.52
C VAL A 261 -4.33 -14.27 4.37
N VAL A 262 -4.03 -13.68 3.20
CA VAL A 262 -4.88 -13.77 2.01
C VAL A 262 -4.94 -15.21 1.48
N ARG A 263 -3.81 -15.91 1.50
CA ARG A 263 -3.70 -17.30 1.06
C ARG A 263 -4.53 -18.24 1.95
N ARG A 264 -4.43 -18.11 3.27
CA ARG A 264 -5.25 -18.88 4.23
C ARG A 264 -6.72 -18.66 3.97
N HIS A 265 -7.15 -17.39 3.83
CA HIS A 265 -8.52 -17.07 3.44
C HIS A 265 -8.94 -17.79 2.14
N VAL A 266 -8.11 -17.75 1.10
CA VAL A 266 -8.41 -18.44 -0.16
C VAL A 266 -8.55 -19.95 0.04
N PHE A 267 -7.65 -20.58 0.80
CA PHE A 267 -7.70 -22.02 1.06
C PHE A 267 -8.85 -22.44 1.98
N ASP A 268 -9.39 -21.54 2.79
CA ASP A 268 -10.50 -21.84 3.70
C ASP A 268 -11.87 -21.63 3.06
N HIS A 269 -11.97 -20.70 2.11
CA HIS A 269 -13.25 -20.30 1.51
C HIS A 269 -13.45 -20.71 0.04
N PHE A 270 -12.39 -21.12 -0.66
CA PHE A 270 -12.45 -21.45 -2.09
C PHE A 270 -11.96 -22.87 -2.36
N SER A 271 -12.59 -23.53 -3.32
CA SER A 271 -12.16 -24.86 -3.80
C SER A 271 -11.04 -24.70 -4.81
N VAL A 272 -9.80 -24.86 -4.34
CA VAL A 272 -8.60 -24.73 -5.19
C VAL A 272 -8.02 -26.11 -5.49
N ARG A 273 -7.94 -26.47 -6.78
CA ARG A 273 -7.38 -27.75 -7.24
C ARG A 273 -5.96 -27.95 -6.69
N ARG A 274 -5.64 -29.19 -6.31
CA ARG A 274 -4.29 -29.59 -5.88
C ARG A 274 -3.24 -29.14 -6.91
N GLY A 275 -2.14 -28.57 -6.42
CA GLY A 275 -1.03 -28.07 -7.22
C GLY A 275 -1.21 -26.65 -7.79
N VAL A 276 -2.40 -26.06 -7.71
CA VAL A 276 -2.59 -24.66 -8.15
C VAL A 276 -1.95 -23.71 -7.14
N LEU A 277 -1.10 -22.81 -7.64
CA LEU A 277 -0.40 -21.83 -6.81
C LEU A 277 -1.33 -20.68 -6.39
N VAL A 278 -1.40 -20.43 -5.09
CA VAL A 278 -2.05 -19.25 -4.49
C VAL A 278 -0.98 -18.42 -3.82
N LEU A 279 -0.67 -17.28 -4.45
CA LEU A 279 0.37 -16.35 -3.98
C LEU A 279 1.71 -17.07 -3.68
N GLY A 280 2.13 -17.94 -4.60
CA GLY A 280 3.42 -18.65 -4.54
C GLY A 280 3.38 -20.04 -3.88
N VAL A 281 2.31 -20.41 -3.18
CA VAL A 281 2.22 -21.69 -2.46
C VAL A 281 1.20 -22.62 -3.14
N PRO A 282 1.54 -23.90 -3.40
CA PRO A 282 0.60 -24.84 -4.01
C PRO A 282 -0.51 -25.25 -3.04
N SER A 283 -1.75 -25.31 -3.56
CA SER A 283 -2.87 -25.91 -2.84
C SER A 283 -2.66 -27.41 -2.68
N GLU A 284 -2.94 -27.95 -1.49
CA GLU A 284 -3.03 -29.41 -1.28
C GLU A 284 -4.34 -30.01 -1.83
N GLY A 285 -5.27 -29.17 -2.27
CA GLY A 285 -6.60 -29.58 -2.72
C GLY A 285 -7.49 -29.97 -1.54
N LYS A 286 -8.45 -29.10 -1.20
CA LYS A 286 -9.59 -29.48 -0.36
C LYS A 286 -10.74 -29.94 -1.25
N ALA A 287 -11.41 -31.04 -0.88
CA ALA A 287 -12.72 -31.35 -1.42
C ALA A 287 -13.66 -30.17 -1.07
N ALA A 288 -14.42 -29.67 -2.03
CA ALA A 288 -15.30 -28.52 -1.82
C ALA A 288 -16.29 -28.82 -0.68
N LEU A 289 -16.26 -28.04 0.42
CA LEU A 289 -17.32 -28.03 1.43
C LEU A 289 -18.57 -27.26 0.95
N ASN A 290 -18.52 -26.65 -0.24
CA ASN A 290 -19.68 -26.04 -0.85
C ASN A 290 -20.59 -27.14 -1.39
N ALA A 291 -21.78 -27.26 -0.82
CA ALA A 291 -22.87 -28.01 -1.42
C ALA A 291 -22.95 -27.62 -2.90
N GLN A 292 -22.68 -28.57 -3.78
CA GLN A 292 -22.75 -28.35 -5.22
C GLN A 292 -24.16 -27.86 -5.54
N LYS A 293 -24.30 -26.58 -5.92
CA LYS A 293 -25.55 -26.15 -6.56
C LYS A 293 -25.70 -26.99 -7.83
N PRO A 294 -26.83 -27.69 -8.01
CA PRO A 294 -27.06 -28.47 -9.22
C PRO A 294 -26.89 -27.56 -10.43
N PHE A 295 -26.06 -27.97 -11.39
CA PHE A 295 -25.98 -27.28 -12.67
C PHE A 295 -27.38 -27.32 -13.33
N PRO A 296 -27.97 -26.17 -13.71
CA PRO A 296 -29.23 -26.20 -14.43
C PRO A 296 -28.99 -26.85 -15.80
N LEU A 297 -29.53 -28.06 -15.99
CA LEU A 297 -29.52 -28.74 -17.27
C LEU A 297 -30.33 -27.90 -18.28
N LYS A 298 -29.68 -27.41 -19.34
CA LYS A 298 -30.38 -26.81 -20.49
C LYS A 298 -31.34 -27.84 -21.10
N SER A 299 -32.42 -27.37 -21.73
CA SER A 299 -33.53 -28.20 -22.26
C SER A 299 -33.07 -29.41 -23.08
N PHE A 300 -32.01 -29.25 -23.87
CA PHE A 300 -31.41 -30.33 -24.67
C PHE A 300 -30.77 -31.45 -23.81
N ALA A 301 -30.04 -31.08 -22.76
CA ALA A 301 -29.39 -32.03 -21.86
C ALA A 301 -30.42 -32.80 -21.01
N LYS A 302 -31.53 -32.17 -20.65
CA LYS A 302 -32.65 -32.83 -19.94
C LYS A 302 -33.31 -33.91 -20.81
N ARG A 303 -33.57 -33.62 -22.09
CA ARG A 303 -34.13 -34.61 -23.03
C ARG A 303 -33.19 -35.78 -23.29
N ASN A 304 -31.89 -35.52 -23.41
CA ASN A 304 -30.91 -36.59 -23.58
C ASN A 304 -30.78 -37.45 -22.32
N ALA A 305 -30.79 -36.84 -21.13
CA ALA A 305 -30.80 -37.60 -19.87
C ALA A 305 -32.05 -38.49 -19.75
N GLU A 306 -33.22 -37.99 -20.15
CA GLU A 306 -34.45 -38.80 -20.24
C GLU A 306 -34.35 -39.92 -21.28
N GLY A 307 -33.74 -39.65 -22.44
CA GLY A 307 -33.48 -40.65 -23.48
C GLY A 307 -32.54 -41.76 -23.00
N LEU A 308 -31.49 -41.42 -22.26
CA LEU A 308 -30.56 -42.38 -21.67
C LEU A 308 -31.23 -43.28 -20.63
N VAL A 309 -32.12 -42.71 -19.80
CA VAL A 309 -32.89 -43.49 -18.83
C VAL A 309 -33.89 -44.41 -19.53
N ARG A 310 -34.61 -43.94 -20.55
CA ARG A 310 -35.54 -44.80 -21.34
C ARG A 310 -34.83 -45.94 -22.06
N ARG A 311 -33.59 -45.73 -22.50
CA ARG A 311 -32.77 -46.75 -23.17
C ARG A 311 -32.06 -47.70 -22.20
N GLY A 312 -32.28 -47.56 -20.89
CA GLY A 312 -31.62 -48.38 -19.86
C GLY A 312 -30.12 -48.09 -19.67
N LEU A 313 -29.60 -47.03 -20.30
CA LEU A 313 -28.20 -46.64 -20.24
C LEU A 313 -27.88 -45.78 -19.00
N ALA A 314 -28.89 -45.34 -18.26
CA ALA A 314 -28.76 -44.61 -16.99
C ALA A 314 -29.93 -44.91 -16.04
N LYS A 315 -29.73 -44.80 -14.72
CA LYS A 315 -30.78 -44.90 -13.69
C LYS A 315 -30.97 -43.55 -13.00
N ARG A 316 -32.22 -43.15 -12.73
CA ARG A 316 -32.48 -41.99 -11.86
C ARG A 316 -32.18 -42.36 -10.41
N GLN A 317 -31.36 -41.57 -9.74
CA GLN A 317 -31.22 -41.62 -8.28
C GLN A 317 -32.33 -40.75 -7.66
N ALA A 318 -33.07 -41.29 -6.71
CA ALA A 318 -34.01 -40.52 -5.90
C ALA A 318 -33.20 -39.60 -4.96
N LEU A 319 -33.47 -38.30 -5.00
CA LEU A 319 -32.92 -37.34 -4.04
C LEU A 319 -33.46 -37.69 -2.65
N MET A 320 -32.59 -38.05 -1.71
CA MET A 320 -32.94 -38.17 -0.30
C MET A 320 -33.40 -36.80 0.21
N ALA A 321 -34.70 -36.66 0.46
CA ALA A 321 -35.22 -35.54 1.23
C ALA A 321 -34.84 -35.74 2.70
N VAL A 322 -33.88 -34.95 3.19
CA VAL A 322 -33.64 -34.81 4.63
C VAL A 322 -34.82 -34.00 5.19
N SER A 323 -35.74 -34.70 5.86
CA SER A 323 -36.80 -34.09 6.66
C SER A 323 -36.29 -33.90 8.08
N PHE A 324 -36.10 -32.64 8.50
CA PHE A 324 -36.02 -32.30 9.92
C PHE A 324 -37.44 -32.22 10.46
N ARG A 325 -37.86 -33.24 11.23
CA ARG A 325 -39.03 -33.13 12.13
C ARG A 325 -38.57 -32.39 13.39
N TRP A 326 -39.16 -31.23 13.64
CA TRP A 326 -39.20 -30.64 14.97
C TRP A 326 -40.22 -31.43 15.79
N ALA A 327 -39.77 -32.04 16.89
CA ALA A 327 -40.65 -32.61 17.90
C ALA A 327 -41.19 -31.49 18.79
N SER A 328 -42.43 -31.71 19.23
CA SER A 328 -43.34 -30.85 19.98
C SER A 328 -42.76 -30.18 21.22
#